data_AF-A0A2I0T9T6-F1
#
_entry.id   AF-A0A2I0T9T6-F1
#
_cell.length_a   1.000
_cell.length_b   1.000
_cell.length_c   1.000
_cell.angle_alpha   90.00
_cell.angle_beta   90.00
_cell.angle_gamma   90.00
#
_symmetry.space_group_name_H-M   'P 1'
#
loop_
_entity.id
_entity.type
_entity.pdbx_description
1 polymer ?
#
loop_
_entity_poly.entity_id
_entity_poly.type
_entity_poly.pdbx_seq_one_letter_code
_entity_poly.pdbx_strand_id
1 'polypeptide(L)' 'MLNDLLRFDVKDCSWCRAFTTGTPPAPRYHHSAVVYGSSMFVFGGYTGDIYSNSNLKNKNDLFEYKFATGQWTEWKTEGR' A
#
# COMPACT_ATOMS: atom_id res chain seq x y z
N MET A 1 13.26 -2.72 -3.96
CA MET A 1 11.81 -2.39 -3.86
C MET A 1 11.58 -1.53 -2.65
N LEU A 2 10.64 -0.59 -2.72
CA LEU A 2 10.27 0.27 -1.59
C LEU A 2 8.90 -0.14 -1.05
N ASN A 3 8.74 -0.09 0.26
CA ASN A 3 7.45 -0.21 0.97
C ASN A 3 7.20 1.01 1.86
N ASP A 4 7.92 2.11 1.61
CA ASP A 4 7.72 3.36 2.31
C ASP A 4 6.38 3.98 1.88
N LEU A 5 5.60 4.43 2.86
CA LEU A 5 4.47 5.32 2.63
C LEU A 5 4.91 6.76 2.96
N LEU A 6 4.94 7.62 1.96
CA LEU A 6 5.27 9.04 2.11
C LEU A 6 3.99 9.87 2.04
N ARG A 7 3.93 10.92 2.86
CA ARG A 7 2.86 11.91 2.88
C ARG A 7 3.46 13.27 2.58
N PHE A 8 2.89 13.96 1.60
CA PHE A 8 3.19 15.36 1.35
C PHE A 8 2.25 16.23 2.19
N ASP A 9 2.82 17.07 3.04
CA ASP A 9 2.06 18.14 3.70
C ASP A 9 2.02 19.37 2.79
N VAL A 10 0.82 19.71 2.32
CA VAL A 10 0.61 20.83 1.38
C VAL A 10 0.80 22.18 2.06
N LYS A 11 0.56 22.29 3.37
CA LYS A 11 0.72 23.56 4.10
C LYS A 11 2.19 23.86 4.31
N ASP A 12 2.95 22.83 4.69
CA ASP A 12 4.38 22.95 4.98
C ASP A 12 5.25 22.72 3.74
N CYS A 13 4.64 22.41 2.59
CA CYS A 13 5.30 22.06 1.33
C CYS A 13 6.43 21.04 1.51
N SER A 14 6.21 20.03 2.36
CA SER A 14 7.26 19.10 2.79
C SER A 14 6.82 17.65 2.72
N TRP A 15 7.78 16.76 2.50
CA TRP A 15 7.57 15.31 2.53
C TRP A 15 7.91 14.76 3.91
N CYS A 16 7.00 13.98 4.45
CA CYS A 16 7.19 13.25 5.70
C CYS A 16 6.92 11.77 5.47
N ARG A 17 7.57 10.89 6.24
CA ARG A 17 7.13 9.50 6.32
C ARG A 17 5.76 9.47 6.99
N ALA A 18 4.80 8.76 6.39
CA ALA A 18 3.53 8.51 7.03
C ALA A 18 3.77 7.58 8.24
N PHE A 19 3.02 7.80 9.32
CA PHE A 19 3.04 6.88 10.45
C PHE A 19 2.40 5.56 10.03
N THR A 20 3.06 4.45 10.32
CA THR A 20 2.59 3.11 9.92
C THR A 20 2.67 2.13 11.09
N THR A 21 1.57 1.42 11.34
CA THR A 21 1.47 0.30 12.28
C THR A 21 0.70 -0.86 11.64
N GLY A 22 0.64 -2.02 12.32
CA GLY A 22 -0.04 -3.20 11.79
C GLY A 22 0.79 -3.95 10.76
N THR A 23 0.11 -4.53 9.76
CA THR A 23 0.75 -5.39 8.74
C THR A 23 0.66 -4.72 7.37
N PRO A 24 1.69 -3.96 6.95
CA PRO A 24 1.69 -3.32 5.65
C PRO A 24 1.81 -4.37 4.53
N PRO A 25 1.36 -4.02 3.30
CA PRO A 25 1.62 -4.84 2.14
C PRO A 25 3.12 -5.07 1.93
N ALA A 26 3.48 -6.24 1.40
CA ALA A 26 4.83 -6.46 0.88
C ALA A 26 5.19 -5.37 -0.16
N PRO A 27 6.48 -4.99 -0.27
CA PRO A 27 6.93 -4.07 -1.32
C PRO A 27 6.36 -4.50 -2.67
N ARG A 28 5.83 -3.57 -3.48
CA ARG A 28 5.11 -3.91 -4.71
C ARG A 28 5.13 -2.79 -5.74
N TYR A 29 4.88 -3.16 -7.00
CA TYR A 29 4.75 -2.26 -8.14
C TYR A 29 3.38 -2.36 -8.79
N HIS A 30 2.97 -1.33 -9.54
CA HIS A 30 1.73 -1.29 -10.34
C HIS A 30 0.47 -1.74 -9.58
N HIS A 31 0.40 -1.43 -8.29
CA HIS A 31 -0.82 -1.65 -7.50
C HIS A 31 -1.85 -0.57 -7.83
N SER A 32 -3.13 -0.88 -7.62
CA SER A 32 -4.19 0.13 -7.64
C SER A 32 -4.37 0.71 -6.23
N ALA A 33 -4.62 2.00 -6.13
CA ALA A 33 -4.92 2.66 -4.87
C ALA A 33 -6.13 3.59 -5.00
N VAL A 34 -7.02 3.56 -4.01
CA VAL A 34 -8.22 4.43 -3.95
C VAL A 34 -8.42 4.94 -2.53
N VAL A 35 -8.92 6.16 -2.40
CA VAL A 35 -9.34 6.71 -1.10
C VAL A 35 -10.86 6.63 -0.99
N TYR A 36 -11.34 6.10 0.13
CA TYR A 36 -12.75 6.09 0.47
C TYR A 36 -12.93 6.38 1.96
N GLY A 37 -13.72 7.41 2.27
CA GLY A 37 -13.90 7.90 3.64
C GLY A 37 -12.56 8.32 4.25
N SER A 38 -12.22 7.75 5.40
CA SER A 38 -10.98 8.03 6.16
C SER A 38 -9.86 7.01 5.94
N SER A 39 -9.95 6.23 4.86
CA SER A 39 -9.00 5.15 4.57
C SER A 39 -8.54 5.16 3.11
N MET A 40 -7.32 4.68 2.89
CA MET A 40 -6.79 4.33 1.59
C MET A 40 -6.81 2.82 1.42
N PHE A 41 -7.27 2.35 0.26
CA PHE A 41 -7.30 0.94 -0.10
C PHE A 41 -6.29 0.68 -1.20
N VAL A 42 -5.47 -0.35 -1.03
CA VAL A 42 -4.46 -0.80 -2.00
C VAL A 42 -4.80 -2.21 -2.43
N PHE A 43 -4.94 -2.43 -3.74
CA PHE A 43 -5.28 -3.73 -4.31
C PHE A 43 -4.23 -4.20 -5.31
N GLY A 44 -3.80 -5.45 -5.11
CA GLY A 44 -2.97 -6.22 -6.03
C GLY A 44 -1.60 -5.60 -6.33
N GLY A 45 -1.18 -5.71 -7.60
CA GLY A 45 0.15 -5.35 -8.07
C GLY A 45 1.11 -6.55 -8.12
N TYR A 46 2.40 -6.28 -8.28
CA TYR A 46 3.42 -7.31 -8.44
C TYR A 46 4.49 -7.18 -7.36
N THR A 47 4.86 -8.31 -6.75
CA THR A 47 6.01 -8.42 -5.84
C THR A 47 7.16 -9.16 -6.53
N GLY A 48 8.41 -8.83 -6.21
CA GLY A 48 9.59 -9.46 -6.80
C GLY A 48 10.53 -8.45 -7.44
N ASP A 49 11.68 -8.93 -7.87
CA ASP A 49 12.69 -8.09 -8.50
C ASP A 49 12.27 -7.72 -9.93
N ILE A 50 12.19 -6.42 -10.21
CA ILE A 50 11.80 -5.89 -11.53
C ILE A 50 12.93 -6.03 -12.56
N TYR A 51 14.18 -6.19 -12.11
CA TYR A 51 15.32 -6.42 -13.01
C TYR A 51 15.40 -7.87 -13.48
N SER A 52 14.75 -8.79 -12.77
CA SER A 52 14.58 -10.18 -13.18
C SER A 52 13.08 -10.49 -13.37
N ASN A 53 12.58 -10.26 -14.59
CA ASN A 53 11.20 -10.58 -15.00
C ASN A 53 10.76 -12.03 -14.70
N SER A 54 11.70 -12.93 -14.38
CA SER A 54 11.43 -14.30 -13.96
C SER A 54 10.81 -14.45 -12.57
N ASN A 55 10.89 -13.44 -11.69
CA ASN A 55 10.48 -13.55 -10.28
C ASN A 55 9.28 -12.66 -9.90
N LEU A 56 8.63 -12.01 -10.86
CA LEU A 56 7.44 -11.20 -10.60
C LEU A 56 6.24 -12.09 -10.25
N LYS A 57 5.68 -11.87 -9.06
CA LYS A 57 4.49 -12.56 -8.57
C LYS A 57 3.33 -11.58 -8.48
N ASN A 58 2.28 -11.85 -9.25
CA ASN A 58 0.99 -11.17 -9.14
C ASN A 58 0.41 -11.32 -7.72
N LYS A 59 -0.25 -10.26 -7.26
CA LYS A 59 -1.01 -10.24 -6.02
C LYS A 59 -2.46 -9.88 -6.31
N ASN A 60 -3.37 -10.53 -5.57
CA ASN A 60 -4.81 -10.28 -5.55
C ASN A 60 -5.27 -9.96 -4.12
N ASP A 61 -4.37 -9.39 -3.32
CA ASP A 61 -4.62 -9.03 -1.92
C ASP A 61 -5.19 -7.59 -1.84
N LEU A 62 -6.03 -7.35 -0.84
CA LEU A 62 -6.61 -6.05 -0.54
C LEU A 62 -6.10 -5.58 0.82
N PHE A 63 -5.52 -4.38 0.85
CA PHE A 63 -5.05 -3.74 2.07
C PHE A 63 -5.79 -2.43 2.30
N GLU A 64 -6.08 -2.14 3.57
CA GLU A 64 -6.60 -0.86 4.03
C GLU A 64 -5.55 -0.16 4.91
N TYR A 65 -5.33 1.12 4.66
CA TYR A 65 -4.58 2.03 5.51
C TYR A 65 -5.51 3.10 6.09
N LYS A 66 -5.63 3.12 7.41
CA LYS A 66 -6.44 4.12 8.12
C LYS A 66 -5.62 5.37 8.41
N PHE A 67 -5.98 6.52 7.84
CA PHE A 67 -5.19 7.75 7.99
C PHE A 67 -5.06 8.23 9.44
N ALA A 68 -6.11 8.04 10.25
CA ALA A 68 -6.14 8.52 11.64
C ALA A 68 -5.18 7.76 12.56
N THR A 69 -5.01 6.45 12.35
CA THR A 69 -4.21 5.58 13.23
C THR A 69 -2.91 5.12 12.58
N GLY A 70 -2.75 5.35 11.27
CA GLY A 70 -1.67 4.79 10.48
C GLY A 70 -1.69 3.25 10.39
N GLN A 71 -2.82 2.61 10.71
CA GLN A 71 -2.90 1.16 10.77
C GLN A 71 -3.13 0.55 9.40
N TRP A 72 -2.29 -0.42 9.05
CA TRP A 72 -2.51 -1.32 7.92
C TRP A 72 -3.21 -2.61 8.35
N THR A 73 -4.23 -3.00 7.57
CA THR A 73 -4.95 -4.26 7.73
C THR A 73 -5.14 -4.92 6.38
N GLU A 74 -4.80 -6.21 6.29
CA GLU A 74 -5.16 -7.05 5.13
C GLU A 74 -6.62 -7.48 5.24
N TRP A 75 -7.38 -7.25 4.17
CA TRP A 75 -8.77 -7.69 4.05
C TRP A 75 -8.81 -9.06 3.40
N LYS A 76 -9.34 -10.04 4.13
CA LYS A 76 -9.71 -11.34 3.57
C LYS A 76 -11.11 -11.24 3.00
N THR A 77 -11.20 -11.19 1.69
CA THR A 77 -12.49 -11.19 0.98
C THR A 77 -12.70 -12.54 0.31
N GLU A 78 -13.86 -13.13 0.51
CA GLU A 78 -14.31 -14.22 -0.35
C GLU A 78 -14.96 -13.61 -1.60
N GLY A 79 -14.56 -14.11 -2.77
CA GLY A 79 -15.23 -13.73 -4.03
C GLY A 79 -16.68 -14.19 -3.99
N ARG A 80 -17.57 -13.44 -4.64
CA ARG A 80 -18.96 -13.87 -4.85
C ARG A 80 -19.04 -15.01 -5.86
#